data_AF-A0A401HUT4-F1
#
_entry.id   AF-A0A401HUT4-F1
#
_cell.length_a   1.000
_cell.length_b   1.000
_cell.length_c   1.000
_cell.angle_alpha   90.00
_cell.angle_beta   90.00
_cell.angle_gamma   90.00
#
_symmetry.space_group_name_H-M   'P 1'
#
loop_
_entity.id
_entity.type
_entity.pdbx_description
1 polymer ?
#
loop_
_entity_poly.entity_id
_entity_poly.type
_entity_poly.pdbx_seq_one_letter_code
_entity_poly.pdbx_strand_id
1 'polypeptide(L)' 'MDKRKVVAAYRCGMMTIQECAQILGVDNPHLLGILDDPRLAAEPTLRVVRHSITG' A
#
# COMPACT_ATOMS: atom_id res chain seq x y z
N MET A 1 6.94 -8.62 -2.73
CA MET A 1 5.99 -7.51 -3.04
C MET A 1 6.60 -6.23 -2.52
N ASP A 2 6.49 -5.10 -3.22
CA ASP A 2 7.06 -3.84 -2.72
C ASP A 2 6.33 -3.35 -1.46
N LYS A 3 7.09 -2.94 -0.43
CA LYS A 3 6.52 -2.40 0.82
C LYS A 3 5.49 -1.29 0.59
N ARG A 4 5.72 -0.42 -0.39
CA ARG A 4 4.80 0.68 -0.74
C ARG A 4 3.45 0.17 -1.27
N LYS A 5 3.45 -0.90 -2.07
CA LYS A 5 2.22 -1.50 -2.60
C LYS A 5 1.39 -2.16 -1.50
N VAL A 6 2.07 -2.78 -0.54
CA VAL A 6 1.43 -3.39 0.64
C VAL A 6 0.75 -2.32 1.50
N VAL A 7 1.46 -1.21 1.80
CA VAL A 7 0.89 -0.07 2.55
C VAL A 7 -0.31 0.54 1.81
N ALA A 8 -0.20 0.73 0.49
CA ALA A 8 -1.29 1.26 -0.32
C ALA A 8 -2.53 0.34 -0.30
N ALA A 9 -2.33 -0.98 -0.43
CA ALA A 9 -3.41 -1.96 -0.40
C ALA A 9 -4.09 -2.05 0.97
N TYR A 10 -3.33 -1.99 2.08
CA TYR A 10 -3.88 -1.87 3.44
C TYR A 10 -4.77 -0.63 3.58
N ARG A 11 -4.28 0.53 3.16
CA ARG A 11 -5.02 1.81 3.24
C ARG A 11 -6.25 1.82 2.33
N CYS A 12 -6.22 1.07 1.23
CA CYS A 12 -7.35 0.87 0.33
C CYS A 12 -8.35 -0.18 0.85
N GLY A 13 -8.06 -0.85 1.97
CA GLY A 13 -8.90 -1.91 2.53
C GLY A 13 -8.85 -3.23 1.75
N MET A 14 -7.87 -3.40 0.86
CA MET A 14 -7.70 -4.62 0.04
C MET A 14 -7.07 -5.78 0.81
N MET A 15 -6.43 -5.51 1.95
CA MET A 15 -5.78 -6.51 2.79
C MET A 15 -5.80 -6.08 4.26
N THR A 16 -5.62 -7.04 5.17
CA THR A 16 -5.60 -6.78 6.61
C THR A 16 -4.20 -6.45 7.13
N ILE A 17 -4.13 -5.94 8.36
CA ILE A 17 -2.85 -5.69 9.03
C ILE A 17 -2.03 -6.98 9.21
N GLN A 18 -2.69 -8.13 9.38
CA GLN A 18 -2.02 -9.42 9.54
C GLN A 18 -1.36 -9.87 8.23
N GLU A 19 -2.05 -9.71 7.10
CA GLU A 19 -1.45 -10.01 5.79
C GLU A 19 -0.27 -9.10 5.50
N CYS A 20 -0.38 -7.82 5.86
CA CYS A 20 0.73 -6.89 5.74
C CYS A 20 1.94 -7.33 6.56
N ALA A 21 1.73 -7.79 7.80
CA ALA A 21 2.78 -8.28 8.68
C ALA A 21 3.48 -9.51 8.09
N GLN A 22 2.70 -10.43 7.52
CA GLN A 22 3.23 -11.62 6.85
C GLN A 22 4.03 -11.29 5.58
N ILE A 23 3.55 -10.35 4.76
CA ILE A 23 4.24 -9.95 3.53
C ILE A 23 5.53 -9.18 3.83
N LEU A 24 5.50 -8.32 4.84
CA LEU A 24 6.64 -7.46 5.23
C LEU A 24 7.63 -8.16 6.16
N GLY A 25 7.24 -9.29 6.77
CA GLY A 25 8.07 -10.01 7.73
C GLY A 25 8.32 -9.21 9.01
N VAL A 26 7.34 -8.42 9.46
CA VAL A 26 7.45 -7.55 10.65
C VAL A 26 6.27 -7.75 11.58
N ASP A 27 6.47 -7.51 12.88
CA ASP A 27 5.40 -7.59 13.88
C ASP A 27 4.38 -6.44 13.75
N ASN A 28 3.12 -6.71 14.10
CA ASN A 28 2.01 -5.74 14.07
C ASN A 28 2.34 -4.34 14.67
N PRO A 29 2.97 -4.21 15.86
CA PRO A 29 3.28 -2.89 16.41
C PRO A 29 4.32 -2.13 15.57
N HIS A 30 5.30 -2.83 15.01
CA HIS A 30 6.29 -2.22 14.12
C HIS A 30 5.65 -1.80 12.80
N LEU A 31 4.73 -2.63 12.30
CA LEU A 31 3.97 -2.36 11.09
C LEU A 31 3.08 -1.12 11.23
N LEU A 32 2.43 -0.92 12.38
CA LEU A 32 1.63 0.27 12.65
C LEU A 32 2.45 1.56 12.49
N GLY A 33 3.69 1.58 13.00
CA GLY A 33 4.59 2.72 12.79
C GLY A 33 4.97 2.93 11.32
N ILE A 34 5.13 1.86 10.55
CA ILE A 34 5.40 1.92 9.10
C ILE A 34 4.18 2.43 8.32
N LEU A 35 2.97 2.04 8.73
CA LEU A 35 1.71 2.42 8.10
C LEU A 35 1.27 3.85 8.45
N ASP A 36 1.64 4.33 9.64
CA ASP A 36 1.41 5.70 10.09
C ASP A 36 2.32 6.71 9.40
N ASP A 37 3.45 6.25 8.82
CA ASP A 37 4.39 7.13 8.13
C ASP A 37 3.77 7.72 6.84
N PRO A 38 3.50 9.04 6.80
CA PRO A 38 2.83 9.68 5.67
C PRO A 38 3.71 9.75 4.41
N ARG A 39 5.01 9.44 4.51
CA ARG A 39 5.93 9.40 3.37
C ARG A 39 5.88 8.06 2.66
N LEU A 40 5.52 6.97 3.37
CA LEU A 40 5.25 5.67 2.73
C LEU A 40 3.92 5.65 1.98
N ALA A 41 2.97 6.47 2.42
CA ALA A 41 1.69 6.74 1.77
C ALA A 41 1.82 7.49 0.43
N ALA A 42 2.94 8.15 0.18
CA ALA A 42 3.17 9.03 -0.97
C ALA A 42 3.58 8.25 -2.24
N GLU A 43 2.75 7.31 -2.67
CA GLU A 43 2.70 6.88 -4.07
C GLU A 43 1.25 6.54 -4.46
N PRO A 44 0.33 7.50 -4.60
CA PRO A 44 -0.87 7.31 -5.39
C PRO A 44 -0.52 7.57 -6.86
N THR A 45 0.52 6.93 -7.40
CA THR A 45 0.66 6.87 -8.86
C THR A 45 -0.11 5.66 -9.36
N LEU A 46 -1.41 5.63 -9.01
CA LEU A 46 -2.41 5.05 -9.90
C LEU A 46 -2.54 6.03 -11.07
N ARG A 47 -1.48 6.14 -11.89
CA ARG A 47 -1.59 6.57 -13.29
C ARG A 47 -2.37 5.46 -14.00
N VAL A 48 -3.67 5.36 -13.71
CA VAL A 48 -4.61 4.98 -14.74
C VAL A 48 -4.62 6.18 -15.68
N VAL A 49 -3.63 6.20 -16.58
CA VAL A 49 -3.84 6.84 -17.86
C VAL A 49 -4.96 6.01 -18.47
N ARG A 50 -6.21 6.47 -18.27
CA ARG A 50 -7.31 6.09 -19.14
C ARG A 50 -6.80 6.49 -20.52
N HIS A 51 -6.27 5.53 -21.27
CA HIS A 51 -6.12 5.72 -22.70
C HIS A 51 -7.55 5.78 -23.21
N SER A 52 -8.07 7.00 -23.22
CA SER A 52 -9.33 7.32 -23.86
C SER A 52 -9.20 6.85 -25.29
N ILE A 53 -9.94 5.79 -25.60
CA ILE A 53 -10.32 5.48 -26.96
C ILE A 53 -10.88 6.75 -27.61
N THR A 54 -10.23 7.21 -28.67
CA THR A 54 -10.76 8.19 -29.63
C THR A 54 -10.11 7.72 -30.92
N GLY A 55 -10.81 6.99 -31.77
CA GLY A 55 -11.95 7.46 -32.56
C GLY A 55 -11.45 7.51 -33.99
#